data_AF-A0A7S2XFE1-F1
#
_entry.id   AF-A0A7S2XFE1-F1
#
_cell.length_a   1.000
_cell.length_b   1.000
_cell.length_c   1.000
_cell.angle_alpha   90.00
_cell.angle_beta   90.00
_cell.angle_gamma   90.00
#
_symmetry.space_group_name_H-M   'P 1'
#
loop_
_entity.id
_entity.type
_entity.pdbx_description
1 polymer ?
#
loop_
_entity_poly.entity_id
_entity_poly.type
_entity_poly.pdbx_seq_one_letter_code
_entity_poly.pdbx_strand_id
1 'polypeptide(L)'
;TIARVYPDKRGTVKGVPPQLSPDRKASYWISRHEMLKLLTEKAEEYRNIEIRYGSPLTSIEANGDQAQVIAGDMTFTPDLIVGADGLTSKVREVCAEWSG
;
A
#
# COMPACT_ATOMS: atom_id res chain seq x y z
N THR A 1 8.32 2.71 23.95
CA THR A 1 9.32 1.67 23.62
C THR A 1 9.63 1.75 22.14
N ILE A 2 10.86 2.05 21.75
CA ILE A 2 11.28 1.89 20.35
C ILE A 2 11.78 0.46 20.23
N ALA A 3 10.96 -0.42 19.65
CA ALA A 3 11.42 -1.73 19.23
C ALA A 3 11.98 -1.59 17.81
N ARG A 4 13.30 -1.63 17.67
CA ARG A 4 13.93 -1.89 16.37
C ARG A 4 13.94 -3.40 16.17
N VAL A 5 13.30 -3.86 15.11
CA VAL A 5 13.41 -5.24 14.65
C VAL A 5 14.47 -5.23 13.54
N TYR A 6 15.59 -5.90 13.79
CA TYR A 6 16.64 -6.07 12.79
C TYR A 6 16.47 -7.43 12.08
N PRO A 7 16.75 -7.51 10.77
CA PRO A 7 16.65 -8.77 10.01
C PRO A 7 17.83 -9.73 10.29
N ASP A 8 18.94 -9.26 10.88
CA ASP A 8 20.01 -10.11 11.37
C ASP A 8 19.79 -10.51 12.84
N LYS A 9 20.21 -11.72 13.22
CA LYS A 9 20.03 -12.37 14.54
C LYS A 9 20.63 -11.63 15.75
N ARG A 10 20.87 -10.31 15.67
CA ARG A 10 21.26 -9.46 16.78
C ARG A 10 20.00 -9.11 17.56
N GLY A 11 19.80 -9.81 18.67
CA GLY A 11 18.61 -9.75 19.51
C GLY A 11 18.09 -8.34 19.82
N THR A 12 16.82 -8.31 20.23
CA THR A 12 16.03 -7.09 20.46
C THR A 12 16.71 -6.16 21.49
N VAL A 13 17.30 -5.06 21.03
CA VAL A 13 17.81 -4.02 21.94
C VAL A 13 16.63 -3.17 22.42
N LYS A 14 16.23 -3.33 23.67
CA LYS A 14 15.20 -2.51 24.32
C LYS A 14 15.79 -1.16 24.74
N GLY A 15 15.69 -0.16 23.87
CA GLY A 15 15.90 1.24 24.26
C GLY A 15 14.59 1.86 24.77
N VAL A 16 14.57 2.34 26.01
CA VAL A 16 13.45 3.13 26.55
C VAL A 16 13.72 4.60 26.19
N PRO A 17 12.91 5.24 25.31
CA PRO A 17 13.03 6.66 25.06
C PRO A 17 12.70 7.43 26.34
N PRO A 18 13.47 8.44 26.74
CA PRO A 18 13.12 9.27 27.87
C PRO A 18 11.84 10.03 27.50
N GLN A 19 10.80 9.85 28.32
CA GLN A 19 9.47 10.47 28.23
C GLN A 19 8.55 9.87 27.15
N LEU A 20 7.83 8.82 27.52
CA LEU A 20 6.60 8.40 26.83
C LEU A 20 5.47 8.42 27.85
N SER A 21 4.43 9.20 27.58
CA SER A 21 3.22 9.21 28.40
C SER A 21 2.58 7.80 28.45
N PRO A 22 1.98 7.37 29.57
CA PRO A 22 1.50 5.99 29.76
C PRO A 22 0.42 5.54 28.77
N ASP A 23 -0.28 6.52 28.18
CA ASP A 23 -1.37 6.38 27.21
C ASP A 23 -0.89 6.32 25.75
N ARG A 24 0.40 6.53 25.49
CA ARG A 24 0.92 6.64 24.14
C ARG A 24 1.06 5.25 23.51
N LYS A 25 0.28 4.98 22.46
CA LYS A 25 0.46 3.81 21.58
C LYS A 25 1.92 3.76 21.11
N ALA A 26 2.54 2.59 21.18
CA ALA A 26 3.93 2.41 20.77
C ALA A 26 4.12 2.77 19.29
N SER A 27 5.14 3.58 18.99
CA SER A 27 5.59 3.79 17.62
C SER A 27 6.63 2.71 17.27
N TYR A 28 6.40 2.03 16.16
CA TYR A 28 7.28 0.99 15.66
C TYR A 28 8.16 1.52 14.54
N TRP A 29 9.42 1.10 14.54
CA TRP A 29 10.37 1.42 13.48
C TRP A 29 10.71 0.12 12.77
N ILE A 30 10.27 0.00 11.52
CA ILE A 30 10.49 -1.14 10.64
C ILE A 30 10.91 -0.60 9.26
N SER A 31 11.74 -1.36 8.54
CA SER A 31 12.07 -0.96 7.16
C SER A 31 10.81 -1.01 6.31
N ARG A 32 10.70 -0.11 5.32
CA ARG A 32 9.56 -0.10 4.39
C ARG A 32 9.42 -1.45 3.66
N HIS A 33 10.53 -2.07 3.30
CA HIS A 33 10.54 -3.38 2.64
C HIS A 33 9.91 -4.46 3.52
N GLU A 34 10.33 -4.59 4.77
CA GLU A 34 9.76 -5.57 5.71
C GLU A 34 8.29 -5.29 6.00
N MET A 35 7.90 -4.02 6.13
CA MET A 35 6.50 -3.64 6.30
C MET A 35 5.64 -4.07 5.11
N LEU A 36 6.08 -3.78 3.88
CA LEU A 36 5.35 -4.16 2.67
C LEU A 36 5.26 -5.68 2.54
N LYS A 37 6.36 -6.39 2.83
CA LYS A 37 6.38 -7.86 2.84
C LYS A 37 5.32 -8.43 3.78
N LEU A 38 5.28 -7.98 5.04
CA LEU A 38 4.28 -8.43 6.02
C LEU A 38 2.84 -8.15 5.57
N LEU A 39 2.59 -6.98 4.96
CA LEU A 39 1.27 -6.62 4.47
C LEU A 39 0.84 -7.49 3.28
N THR A 40 1.75 -7.76 2.34
CA THR A 40 1.48 -8.67 1.22
C THR A 40 1.24 -10.09 1.72
N GLU A 41 2.15 -10.65 2.52
CA GLU A 41 2.02 -12.01 3.06
C GLU A 41 0.66 -12.18 3.76
N LYS A 42 0.23 -11.15 4.51
CA LYS A 42 -1.08 -11.18 5.15
C LYS A 42 -2.24 -11.10 4.15
N ALA A 43 -2.12 -10.29 3.11
CA ALA A 43 -3.15 -10.17 2.07
C ALA A 43 -3.31 -11.48 1.26
N GLU A 44 -2.21 -12.21 1.02
CA GLU A 44 -2.22 -13.51 0.34
C GLU A 44 -2.98 -14.61 1.13
N GLU A 45 -3.16 -14.46 2.44
CA GLU A 45 -3.99 -15.36 3.24
C GLU A 45 -5.50 -15.26 2.88
N TYR A 46 -5.93 -14.19 2.21
CA TYR A 46 -7.32 -13.95 1.85
C TYR A 46 -7.61 -14.41 0.41
N ARG A 47 -8.55 -15.34 0.26
CA ARG A 47 -8.91 -15.93 -1.06
C ARG A 47 -9.54 -14.97 -2.06
N ASN A 48 -10.05 -13.83 -1.58
CA ASN A 48 -10.73 -12.81 -2.38
C ASN A 48 -9.79 -11.65 -2.76
N ILE A 49 -8.50 -11.76 -2.46
CA ILE A 49 -7.50 -10.76 -2.84
C ILE A 49 -6.57 -11.39 -3.86
N GLU A 50 -6.48 -10.76 -5.01
CA GLU A 50 -5.51 -11.11 -6.04
C GLU A 50 -4.44 -10.03 -6.11
N ILE A 51 -3.18 -10.43 -5.92
CA ILE A 51 -2.03 -9.51 -5.97
C ILE A 51 -1.28 -9.77 -7.26
N ARG A 52 -1.17 -8.74 -8.10
CA ARG A 52 -0.41 -8.82 -9.35
C ARG A 52 0.76 -7.86 -9.34
N TYR A 53 1.96 -8.43 -9.27
CA TYR A 53 3.20 -7.68 -9.44
C TYR A 53 3.51 -7.44 -10.91
N GLY A 54 4.27 -6.39 -11.21
CA GLY A 54 4.66 -6.08 -12.59
C GLY A 54 3.49 -5.66 -13.49
N SER A 55 2.35 -5.29 -12.90
CA SER A 55 1.16 -4.80 -13.62
C SER A 55 0.98 -3.30 -13.40
N PRO A 56 1.83 -2.44 -14.00
CA PRO A 56 1.70 -1.00 -13.83
C PRO A 56 0.38 -0.52 -14.42
N LEU A 57 -0.32 0.34 -13.69
CA LEU A 57 -1.51 1.04 -14.18
C LEU A 57 -1.09 2.01 -15.28
N THR A 58 -1.52 1.76 -16.52
CA THR A 58 -1.15 2.56 -17.69
C THR A 58 -2.24 3.55 -18.08
N SER A 59 -3.51 3.15 -18.02
CA SER A 59 -4.65 3.98 -18.41
C SER A 59 -5.88 3.72 -17.54
N ILE A 60 -6.69 4.76 -17.35
CA ILE A 60 -8.07 4.67 -16.87
C ILE A 60 -8.91 5.53 -17.80
N GLU A 61 -9.86 4.91 -18.49
CA GLU A 61 -10.66 5.54 -19.52
C GLU A 61 -12.13 5.51 -19.13
N ALA A 62 -12.84 6.61 -19.34
CA ALA A 62 -14.29 6.63 -19.17
C ALA A 62 -14.97 5.88 -20.32
N ASN A 63 -15.86 4.95 -20.00
CA ASN A 63 -16.69 4.22 -20.94
C ASN A 63 -18.14 4.24 -20.47
N GLY A 64 -18.84 5.34 -20.80
CA GLY A 64 -20.17 5.61 -20.28
C GLY A 64 -20.14 5.80 -18.75
N ASP A 65 -20.95 5.04 -18.03
CA ASP A 65 -21.03 5.08 -16.56
C ASP A 65 -19.96 4.22 -15.87
N GLN A 66 -19.03 3.63 -16.63
CA GLN A 66 -17.98 2.75 -16.12
C GLN A 66 -16.58 3.26 -16.44
N ALA A 67 -15.61 2.89 -15.61
CA ALA A 67 -14.19 3.11 -15.90
C ALA A 67 -13.58 1.82 -16.44
N GLN A 68 -12.91 1.90 -17.59
CA GLN A 68 -12.04 0.84 -18.08
C GLN A 68 -10.63 1.07 -17.57
N VAL A 69 -10.05 0.05 -16.94
CA VAL A 69 -8.70 0.06 -16.38
C VAL A 69 -7.79 -0.78 -17.24
N ILE A 70 -6.63 -0.23 -17.62
CA ILE A 70 -5.56 -0.94 -18.30
C ILE A 70 -4.36 -1.00 -17.36
N ALA A 71 -3.94 -2.22 -16.99
CA ALA A 71 -2.81 -2.44 -16.10
C ALA A 71 -1.98 -3.63 -16.57
N GLY A 72 -0.72 -3.39 -16.92
CA GLY A 72 0.13 -4.42 -17.55
C GLY A 72 -0.50 -4.94 -18.85
N ASP A 73 -0.76 -6.25 -18.88
CA ASP A 73 -1.41 -6.96 -19.99
C ASP A 73 -2.94 -7.14 -19.79
N MET A 74 -3.50 -6.53 -18.74
CA MET A 74 -4.91 -6.67 -18.40
C MET A 74 -5.73 -5.46 -18.79
N THR A 75 -6.97 -5.72 -19.18
CA THR A 75 -8.03 -4.73 -19.33
C THR A 75 -9.27 -5.23 -18.59
N PHE A 76 -9.81 -4.41 -17.69
CA PHE A 76 -10.99 -4.77 -16.89
C PHE A 76 -11.80 -3.54 -16.48
N THR A 77 -13.05 -3.76 -16.06
CA THR A 77 -14.02 -2.71 -15.70
C THR A 77 -14.48 -2.91 -14.25
N PRO A 78 -13.75 -2.40 -13.26
CA PRO A 78 -14.12 -2.54 -11.85
C PRO A 78 -15.26 -1.60 -11.47
N ASP A 79 -16.05 -1.97 -10.46
CA ASP A 79 -17.09 -1.11 -9.89
C ASP A 79 -16.51 0.05 -9.05
N LEU A 80 -15.30 -0.13 -8.51
CA LEU A 80 -14.60 0.86 -7.70
C LEU A 80 -13.09 0.78 -7.90
N ILE A 81 -12.45 1.94 -8.06
CA ILE A 81 -11.00 2.08 -8.13
C ILE A 81 -10.53 2.88 -6.92
N VAL A 82 -9.50 2.39 -6.22
CA VAL A 82 -8.87 3.09 -5.09
C VAL A 82 -7.43 3.45 -5.45
N GLY A 83 -7.14 4.74 -5.49
CA GLY A 83 -5.80 5.28 -5.76
C GLY A 83 -4.86 5.14 -4.56
N ALA A 84 -4.07 4.07 -4.53
CA ALA A 84 -2.98 3.84 -3.56
C ALA A 84 -1.59 3.80 -4.25
N ASP A 85 -1.47 4.46 -5.41
CA ASP A 85 -0.34 4.47 -6.35
C ASP A 85 0.71 5.56 -6.05
N GLY A 86 0.61 6.22 -4.90
CA GLY A 86 1.67 7.06 -4.33
C GLY A 86 1.71 8.50 -4.87
N LEU A 87 2.92 9.07 -4.90
CA LEU A 87 3.10 10.50 -5.19
C LEU A 87 2.81 10.85 -6.65
N THR A 88 3.08 9.95 -7.60
CA THR A 88 2.80 10.10 -9.04
C THR A 88 1.55 9.30 -9.40
N SER A 89 0.42 9.66 -8.80
CA SER A 89 -0.83 8.90 -8.89
C SER A 89 -1.57 9.18 -10.19
N LYS A 90 -1.75 8.14 -11.00
CA LYS A 90 -2.57 8.17 -12.22
C LYS A 90 -4.05 8.30 -11.88
N VAL A 91 -4.50 7.65 -10.81
CA VAL A 91 -5.89 7.76 -10.34
C VAL A 91 -6.22 9.20 -10.00
N ARG A 92 -5.32 9.91 -9.31
CA ARG A 92 -5.51 11.32 -8.97
C ARG A 92 -5.55 12.24 -10.19
N GLU A 93 -4.70 11.98 -11.20
CA GLU A 93 -4.70 12.72 -12.46
C GLU A 93 -6.07 12.60 -13.16
N VAL A 94 -6.57 11.37 -13.32
CA VAL A 94 -7.85 11.08 -13.98
C VAL A 94 -9.03 11.70 -13.22
N CYS A 95 -9.04 11.62 -11.89
CA CYS A 95 -10.08 12.27 -11.09
C CYS A 95 -10.10 13.79 -11.25
N ALA A 96 -8.94 14.43 -11.43
CA ALA A 96 -8.86 15.86 -11.67
C ALA A 96 -9.43 16.23 -13.05
N GLU A 97 -9.17 15.41 -14.08
CA GLU A 97 -9.70 15.60 -15.43
C GLU A 97 -11.23 15.47 -15.48
N TRP A 98 -11.81 14.51 -14.75
CA TRP A 98 -13.27 14.30 -14.73
C TRP A 98 -14.03 15.27 -13.82
N SER A 99 -13.32 16.03 -12.98
CA SER A 99 -13.92 17.06 -12.12
C SER A 99 -14.04 18.42 -12.84
N GLY A 100 -13.46 18.57 -14.03
CA GLY A 100 -13.51 19.77 -14.87
C GLY A 100 -14.63 19.72 -15.90
#